data_AF-A0A920QCF3-F1
#
_entry.id   AF-A0A920QCF3-F1
#
_cell.length_a   1.000
_cell.length_b   1.000
_cell.length_c   1.000
_cell.angle_alpha   90.00
_cell.angle_beta   90.00
_cell.angle_gamma   90.00
#
_symmetry.space_group_name_H-M   'P 1'
#
loop_
_entity.id
_entity.type
_entity.pdbx_description
1 polymer ?
#
loop_
_entity_poly.entity_id
_entity_poly.type
_entity_poly.pdbx_seq_one_letter_code
_entity_poly.pdbx_strand_id
1 'polypeptide(L)'
;MSPTTMEQTRNLLGEHVLMLILALYRQLLFHHNSVTKGTWTCLKYQNRGLSGKTLGIFGLGNTGKALARRATAFGVKIKYFDIVRQADTEKELGLEFVFPEELLKQSDILSYHVPKTSYTRHLINRNSLSKMKTGAC
;
A
#
# COMPACT_ATOMS: atom_id res chain seq x y z
N MET A 1 23.33 2.25 15.40
CA MET A 1 22.99 1.46 14.19
C MET A 1 23.77 2.06 13.02
N SER A 2 24.48 1.24 12.22
CA SER A 2 25.23 1.76 11.07
C SER A 2 24.28 2.23 9.94
N PRO A 3 24.72 3.16 9.07
CA PRO A 3 23.89 3.65 7.95
C PRO A 3 23.35 2.52 7.07
N THR A 4 24.16 1.50 6.81
CA THR A 4 23.80 0.33 6.00
C THR A 4 22.67 -0.49 6.64
N THR A 5 22.69 -0.68 7.97
CA THR A 5 21.62 -1.42 8.67
C THR A 5 20.28 -0.68 8.61
N MET A 6 20.30 0.66 8.67
CA MET A 6 19.07 1.46 8.56
C MET A 6 18.46 1.37 7.15
N GLU A 7 19.30 1.39 6.12
CA GLU A 7 18.86 1.20 4.73
C GLU A 7 18.23 -0.18 4.50
N GLN A 8 18.88 -1.24 4.98
CA GLN A 8 18.35 -2.60 4.91
C GLN A 8 16.99 -2.71 5.59
N THR A 9 16.83 -2.13 6.78
CA THR A 9 15.55 -2.16 7.51
C THR A 9 14.42 -1.48 6.72
N ARG A 10 14.70 -0.37 6.05
CA ARG A 10 13.70 0.35 5.23
C ARG A 10 13.24 -0.50 4.04
N ASN A 11 14.17 -1.20 3.39
CA ASN A 11 13.86 -2.11 2.29
C ASN A 11 13.00 -3.29 2.76
N LEU A 12 13.35 -3.90 3.89
CA LEU A 12 12.57 -4.99 4.48
C LEU A 12 11.14 -4.56 4.84
N LEU A 13 10.95 -3.33 5.33
CA LEU A 13 9.60 -2.80 5.61
C LEU A 13 8.78 -2.62 4.32
N GLY A 14 9.39 -2.11 3.24
CA GLY A 14 8.72 -1.99 1.95
C GLY A 14 8.28 -3.35 1.39
N GLU A 15 9.14 -4.37 1.52
CA GLU A 15 8.84 -5.75 1.12
C GLU A 15 7.73 -6.36 1.95
N HIS A 16 7.77 -6.16 3.27
CA HIS A 16 6.75 -6.65 4.17
C HIS A 16 5.37 -6.06 3.85
N VAL A 17 5.29 -4.77 3.56
CA VAL A 17 4.02 -4.13 3.20
C VAL A 17 3.50 -4.66 1.86
N LEU A 18 4.37 -4.84 0.87
CA LEU A 18 3.98 -5.44 -0.41
C LEU A 18 3.49 -6.90 -0.23
N MET A 19 4.14 -7.68 0.63
CA MET A 19 3.70 -9.03 1.00
C MET A 19 2.30 -9.01 1.60
N LEU A 20 2.00 -8.08 2.52
CA LEU A 20 0.66 -7.93 3.11
C LEU A 20 -0.40 -7.58 2.06
N ILE A 21 -0.08 -6.65 1.16
CA ILE A 21 -0.98 -6.27 0.05
C ILE A 21 -1.30 -7.50 -0.82
N LEU A 22 -0.28 -8.28 -1.20
CA LEU A 22 -0.46 -9.50 -1.99
C LEU A 22 -1.27 -10.55 -1.22
N ALA A 23 -1.00 -10.73 0.08
CA ALA A 23 -1.74 -11.67 0.92
C ALA A 23 -3.24 -11.34 0.99
N LEU A 24 -3.60 -10.05 1.05
CA LEU A 24 -5.00 -9.60 1.02
C LEU A 24 -5.64 -9.80 -0.35
N TYR A 25 -4.96 -9.43 -1.44
CA TYR A 25 -5.51 -9.53 -2.80
C TYR A 25 -5.66 -10.97 -3.28
N ARG A 26 -4.75 -11.85 -2.86
CA ARG A 26 -4.76 -13.28 -3.19
C ARG A 26 -5.43 -14.15 -2.14
N GLN A 27 -6.03 -13.53 -1.11
CA GLN A 27 -6.67 -14.23 0.00
C GLN A 27 -5.80 -15.36 0.57
N LEU A 28 -4.50 -15.11 0.72
CA LEU A 28 -3.48 -16.12 1.01
C LEU A 28 -3.82 -16.93 2.26
N LEU A 29 -4.23 -16.26 3.33
CA LEU A 29 -4.59 -16.91 4.59
C LEU A 29 -5.83 -17.81 4.45
N PHE A 30 -6.79 -17.41 3.64
CA PHE A 30 -7.97 -18.22 3.37
C PHE A 30 -7.58 -19.52 2.64
N HIS A 31 -6.82 -19.42 1.55
CA HIS A 31 -6.39 -20.59 0.79
C HIS A 31 -5.47 -21.50 1.61
N HIS A 32 -4.56 -20.92 2.39
CA HIS A 32 -3.72 -21.68 3.33
C HIS A 32 -4.59 -22.51 4.29
N ASN A 33 -5.57 -21.88 4.94
CA ASN A 33 -6.47 -22.55 5.88
C ASN A 33 -7.35 -23.62 5.22
N SER A 34 -7.72 -23.45 3.95
CA SER A 34 -8.45 -24.49 3.20
C SER A 34 -7.58 -25.74 3.05
N VAL A 35 -6.36 -25.56 2.54
CA VAL A 35 -5.44 -26.66 2.23
C VAL A 35 -4.99 -27.38 3.49
N THR A 36 -4.68 -26.67 4.58
CA THR A 36 -4.30 -27.30 5.86
C THR A 36 -5.42 -28.14 6.48
N LYS A 37 -6.69 -27.85 6.14
CA LYS A 37 -7.86 -28.66 6.53
C LYS A 37 -8.14 -29.83 5.57
N GLY A 38 -7.27 -30.09 4.61
CA GLY A 38 -7.44 -31.15 3.61
C GLY A 38 -8.46 -30.82 2.52
N THR A 39 -8.84 -29.54 2.36
CA THR A 39 -9.82 -29.12 1.35
C THR A 39 -9.20 -28.22 0.30
N TRP A 40 -9.62 -28.33 -0.96
CA TRP A 40 -9.14 -27.48 -2.07
C TRP A 40 -10.26 -26.56 -2.57
N THR A 41 -10.54 -25.48 -1.85
CA THR A 41 -11.66 -24.57 -2.16
C THR A 41 -11.28 -23.40 -3.08
N CYS A 42 -10.14 -23.50 -3.78
CA CYS A 42 -9.51 -22.40 -4.53
C CYS A 42 -10.38 -21.74 -5.61
N LEU A 43 -11.44 -22.42 -6.08
CA LEU A 43 -12.36 -21.91 -7.11
C LEU A 43 -13.54 -21.10 -6.56
N LYS A 44 -13.82 -21.13 -5.25
CA LYS A 44 -15.01 -20.49 -4.68
C LYS A 44 -14.88 -18.98 -4.49
N TYR A 45 -13.67 -18.42 -4.57
CA TYR A 45 -13.41 -17.01 -4.25
C TYR A 45 -12.59 -16.32 -5.34
N GLN A 46 -12.98 -15.08 -5.65
CA GLN A 46 -12.30 -14.26 -6.66
C GLN A 46 -11.02 -13.66 -6.10
N ASN A 47 -9.88 -14.24 -6.48
CA ASN A 47 -8.57 -13.62 -6.32
C ASN A 47 -8.49 -12.34 -7.16
N ARG A 48 -7.92 -11.28 -6.58
CA ARG A 48 -7.73 -10.00 -7.26
C ARG A 48 -6.26 -9.84 -7.68
N GLY A 49 -6.04 -9.22 -8.83
CA GLY A 49 -4.71 -8.80 -9.29
C GLY A 49 -4.41 -7.36 -8.90
N LEU A 50 -3.12 -7.03 -8.79
CA LEU A 50 -2.64 -5.66 -8.55
C LEU A 50 -2.55 -4.83 -9.84
N SER A 51 -2.31 -5.46 -10.99
CA SER A 51 -2.16 -4.73 -12.26
C SER A 51 -3.38 -3.85 -12.56
N GLY A 52 -3.11 -2.60 -12.93
CA GLY A 52 -4.13 -1.57 -13.21
C GLY A 52 -4.82 -0.98 -11.98
N LYS A 53 -4.56 -1.48 -10.76
CA LYS A 53 -5.09 -0.91 -9.51
C LYS A 53 -4.32 0.35 -9.12
N THR A 54 -4.97 1.19 -8.32
CA THR A 54 -4.38 2.40 -7.75
C THR A 54 -3.92 2.14 -6.31
N LEU A 55 -2.61 2.27 -6.07
CA LEU A 55 -2.00 2.27 -4.75
C LEU A 55 -1.82 3.73 -4.28
N GLY A 56 -2.59 4.11 -3.27
CA GLY A 56 -2.42 5.37 -2.56
C GLY A 56 -1.40 5.23 -1.43
N ILE A 57 -0.42 6.12 -1.38
CA ILE A 57 0.60 6.18 -0.32
C ILE A 57 0.44 7.47 0.46
N PHE A 58 0.07 7.37 1.73
CA PHE A 58 0.04 8.52 2.65
C PHE A 58 1.36 8.57 3.42
N GLY A 59 2.23 9.51 3.06
CA GLY A 59 3.62 9.61 3.52
C GLY A 59 4.59 8.91 2.57
N LEU A 60 5.37 9.68 1.82
CA LEU A 60 6.39 9.22 0.89
C LEU A 60 7.81 9.44 1.46
N GLY A 61 7.98 9.07 2.74
CA GLY A 61 9.29 8.94 3.38
C GLY A 61 10.02 7.68 2.94
N ASN A 62 11.03 7.26 3.71
CA ASN A 62 11.88 6.11 3.36
C ASN A 62 11.10 4.82 3.04
N THR A 63 10.17 4.43 3.92
CA THR A 63 9.37 3.21 3.72
C THR A 63 8.37 3.34 2.57
N GLY A 64 7.72 4.50 2.43
CA GLY A 64 6.80 4.76 1.32
C GLY A 64 7.52 4.69 -0.03
N LYS A 65 8.74 5.26 -0.14
CA LYS A 65 9.59 5.14 -1.32
C LYS A 65 10.01 3.69 -1.59
N ALA A 66 10.41 2.95 -0.56
CA ALA A 66 10.82 1.54 -0.70
C ALA A 66 9.67 0.65 -1.20
N LEU A 67 8.44 0.90 -0.72
CA LEU A 67 7.22 0.27 -1.22
C LEU A 67 6.94 0.67 -2.68
N ALA A 68 6.95 1.97 -2.98
CA ALA A 68 6.63 2.49 -4.31
C ALA A 68 7.54 1.88 -5.39
N ARG A 69 8.85 1.87 -5.16
CA ARG A 69 9.85 1.28 -6.07
C ARG A 69 9.53 -0.17 -6.45
N ARG A 70 9.03 -0.97 -5.50
CA ARG A 70 8.70 -2.38 -5.74
C ARG A 70 7.32 -2.55 -6.36
N ALA A 71 6.35 -1.74 -5.91
CA ALA A 71 4.97 -1.83 -6.36
C ALA A 71 4.82 -1.49 -7.86
N THR A 72 5.62 -0.56 -8.40
CA THR A 72 5.60 -0.22 -9.84
C THR A 72 5.79 -1.44 -10.75
N ALA A 73 6.61 -2.41 -10.35
CA ALA A 73 6.83 -3.65 -11.10
C ALA A 73 5.57 -4.53 -11.24
N PHE A 74 4.54 -4.30 -10.41
CA PHE A 74 3.25 -5.00 -10.48
C PHE A 74 2.23 -4.30 -11.39
N GLY A 75 2.61 -3.21 -12.06
CA GLY A 75 1.74 -2.45 -12.95
C GLY A 75 0.62 -1.71 -12.22
N VAL A 76 0.84 -1.33 -10.96
CA VAL A 76 -0.09 -0.46 -10.20
C VAL A 76 0.16 0.99 -10.59
N LYS A 77 -0.90 1.81 -10.55
CA LYS A 77 -0.80 3.27 -10.61
C LYS A 77 -0.56 3.78 -9.20
N ILE A 78 0.47 4.58 -8.98
CA ILE A 78 0.79 5.06 -7.63
C ILE A 78 0.42 6.54 -7.52
N LYS A 79 -0.46 6.82 -6.55
CA LYS A 79 -0.78 8.17 -6.11
C LYS A 79 -0.26 8.36 -4.69
N TYR A 80 0.16 9.56 -4.32
CA TYR A 80 0.65 9.79 -2.98
C TYR A 80 0.33 11.19 -2.45
N PHE A 81 0.36 11.30 -1.13
CA PHE A 81 0.37 12.58 -0.43
C PHE A 81 1.51 12.58 0.60
N ASP A 82 2.24 13.68 0.69
CA ASP A 82 3.17 13.97 1.77
C ASP A 82 3.12 15.48 2.07
N ILE A 83 3.48 15.90 3.28
CA ILE A 83 3.61 17.30 3.64
C ILE A 83 4.72 18.00 2.83
N VAL A 84 5.73 17.24 2.41
CA VAL A 84 6.82 17.72 1.53
C VAL A 84 6.76 16.94 0.21
N ARG A 85 6.42 17.65 -0.87
CA ARG A 85 6.35 17.07 -2.21
C ARG A 85 7.72 16.51 -2.65
N GLN A 86 7.71 15.34 -3.27
CA GLN A 86 8.89 14.58 -3.68
C GLN A 86 8.99 14.56 -5.22
N ALA A 87 9.23 15.72 -5.84
CA ALA A 87 9.23 15.87 -7.29
C ALA A 87 10.23 14.94 -8.02
N ASP A 88 11.41 14.71 -7.44
CA ASP A 88 12.41 13.82 -8.04
C ASP A 88 11.91 12.36 -8.08
N THR A 89 11.27 11.90 -7.00
CA THR A 89 10.72 10.54 -6.91
C THR A 89 9.48 10.38 -7.81
N GLU A 90 8.66 11.44 -7.96
CA GLU A 90 7.58 11.47 -8.94
C GLU A 90 8.09 11.19 -10.35
N LYS A 91 9.13 11.92 -10.78
CA LYS A 91 9.72 11.77 -12.10
C LYS A 91 10.41 10.42 -12.28
N GLU A 92 11.12 9.95 -11.27
CA GLU A 92 11.86 8.68 -11.30
C GLU A 92 10.92 7.47 -11.43
N LEU A 93 9.81 7.46 -10.68
CA LEU A 93 8.94 6.28 -10.54
C LEU A 93 7.56 6.45 -11.20
N GLY A 94 7.29 7.58 -11.83
CA GLY A 94 5.99 7.89 -12.44
C GLY A 94 4.86 8.01 -11.42
N LEU A 95 5.14 8.59 -10.25
CA LEU A 95 4.13 8.78 -9.19
C LEU A 95 3.34 10.08 -9.41
N GLU A 96 2.11 10.10 -8.94
CA GLU A 96 1.24 11.28 -8.99
C GLU A 96 0.99 11.83 -7.58
N PHE A 97 1.34 13.10 -7.35
CA PHE A 97 0.98 13.79 -6.10
C PHE A 97 -0.48 14.24 -6.14
N VAL A 98 -1.25 13.89 -5.10
CA VAL A 98 -2.66 14.30 -4.95
C VAL A 98 -2.95 14.66 -3.50
N PHE A 99 -4.00 15.44 -3.27
CA PHE A 99 -4.42 15.80 -1.91
C PHE A 99 -5.15 14.63 -1.20
N PRO A 100 -5.21 14.63 0.14
CA PRO A 100 -5.76 13.53 0.93
C PRO A 100 -7.14 13.04 0.50
N GLU A 101 -8.06 13.95 0.17
CA GLU A 101 -9.41 13.58 -0.24
C GLU A 101 -9.43 12.82 -1.57
N GLU A 102 -8.65 13.28 -2.54
CA GLU A 102 -8.51 12.61 -3.83
C GLU A 102 -7.81 11.25 -3.66
N LEU A 103 -6.76 11.20 -2.83
CA LEU A 103 -6.06 9.97 -2.52
C LEU A 103 -7.02 8.91 -1.97
N LEU A 104 -7.87 9.27 -1.00
CA LEU A 104 -8.88 8.36 -0.43
C LEU A 104 -9.86 7.86 -1.50
N LYS A 105 -10.41 8.75 -2.31
CA LYS A 105 -11.44 8.42 -3.32
C LYS A 105 -10.90 7.54 -4.45
N GLN A 106 -9.64 7.68 -4.81
CA GLN A 106 -9.07 7.03 -5.99
C GLN A 106 -8.27 5.75 -5.67
N SER A 107 -7.91 5.52 -4.41
CA SER A 107 -7.15 4.34 -4.00
C SER A 107 -7.98 3.07 -4.00
N ASP A 108 -7.49 2.02 -4.67
CA ASP A 108 -7.96 0.65 -4.44
C ASP A 108 -7.23 0.01 -3.25
N ILE A 109 -5.99 0.47 -3.00
CA ILE A 109 -5.18 0.11 -1.83
C ILE A 109 -4.67 1.40 -1.21
N LEU A 110 -4.86 1.62 0.09
CA LEU A 110 -4.29 2.77 0.80
C LEU A 110 -3.27 2.29 1.82
N SER A 111 -2.01 2.73 1.68
CA SER A 111 -0.94 2.43 2.63
C SER A 111 -0.49 3.69 3.37
N TYR A 112 -0.29 3.55 4.68
CA TYR A 112 -0.07 4.67 5.60
C TYR A 112 1.33 4.57 6.23
N HIS A 113 2.19 5.56 5.94
CA HIS A 113 3.61 5.56 6.31
C HIS A 113 4.05 6.88 6.97
N VAL A 114 3.18 7.49 7.77
CA VAL A 114 3.51 8.71 8.53
C VAL A 114 3.67 8.40 10.02
N PRO A 115 4.54 9.14 10.73
CA PRO A 115 4.68 9.00 12.17
C PRO A 115 3.37 9.40 12.88
N LYS A 116 3.13 8.82 14.05
CA LYS A 116 2.00 9.19 14.92
C LYS A 116 2.28 10.54 15.59
N THR A 117 1.44 11.52 15.30
CA THR A 117 1.43 12.87 15.86
C THR A 117 -0.02 13.23 16.24
N SER A 118 -0.24 14.39 16.84
CA SER A 118 -1.60 14.92 17.04
C SER A 118 -2.36 15.10 15.72
N TYR A 119 -1.66 15.50 14.66
CA TYR A 119 -2.22 15.75 13.32
C TYR A 119 -2.50 14.46 12.53
N THR A 120 -1.71 13.41 12.75
CA THR A 120 -1.86 12.13 12.04
C THR A 120 -2.70 11.11 12.81
N ARG A 121 -3.10 11.44 14.05
CA ARG A 121 -4.01 10.63 14.85
C ARG A 121 -5.40 10.68 14.22
N HIS A 122 -6.03 9.51 14.04
CA HIS A 122 -7.37 9.37 13.45
C HIS A 122 -7.53 9.93 12.03
N LEU A 123 -6.44 10.07 11.26
CA LEU A 123 -6.58 10.35 9.81
C LEU A 123 -7.38 9.25 9.11
N ILE A 124 -7.19 7.99 9.54
CA ILE A 124 -8.07 6.88 9.16
C ILE A 124 -9.15 6.72 10.23
N ASN A 125 -10.38 7.09 9.89
CA ASN A 125 -11.56 7.05 10.74
C ASN A 125 -12.82 6.71 9.90
N ARG A 126 -14.00 6.69 10.53
CA ARG A 126 -15.26 6.37 9.84
C ARG A 126 -15.52 7.24 8.60
N ASN A 127 -15.26 8.54 8.70
CA ASN A 127 -15.46 9.49 7.60
C ASN A 127 -14.41 9.34 6.48
N SER A 128 -13.15 9.04 6.80
CA SER A 128 -12.16 8.79 5.76
C SER A 128 -12.47 7.48 5.02
N LEU A 129 -12.85 6.43 5.76
CA LEU A 129 -13.19 5.12 5.19
C LEU A 129 -14.46 5.20 4.32
N SER A 130 -15.45 6.03 4.68
CA SER A 130 -16.65 6.21 3.85
C SER A 130 -16.38 6.92 2.52
N LYS A 131 -15.21 7.57 2.37
CA LYS A 131 -14.79 8.21 1.11
C LYS A 131 -14.03 7.26 0.18
N MET A 132 -13.59 6.11 0.69
CA MET A 132 -12.82 5.14 -0.09
C MET A 132 -13.73 4.32 -1.01
N LYS A 133 -13.14 3.74 -2.05
CA LYS A 133 -13.86 2.81 -2.93
C LYS A 133 -14.37 1.61 -2.14
N THR A 134 -15.55 1.12 -2.51
CA THR A 134 -16.07 -0.14 -1.97
C THR A 134 -15.10 -1.28 -2.29
N GLY A 135 -14.67 -2.01 -1.26
CA GLY A 135 -13.71 -3.10 -1.39
C GLY A 135 -12.24 -2.67 -1.49
N ALA A 136 -11.94 -1.38 -1.32
CA ALA A 136 -10.58 -0.93 -1.07
C ALA A 136 -10.07 -1.50 0.26
N CYS A 137 -8.75 -1.70 0.34
CA CYS A 137 -8.08 -2.18 1.55
C CYS A 137 -6.98 -1.25 2.04
#